data_AF-A0A8S8Y607-F1
#
_entry.id   AF-A0A8S8Y607-F1
#
_cell.length_a   1.000
_cell.length_b   1.000
_cell.length_c   1.000
_cell.angle_alpha   90.00
_cell.angle_beta   90.00
_cell.angle_gamma   90.00
#
_symmetry.space_group_name_H-M   'P 1'
#
loop_
_entity.id
_entity.type
_entity.pdbx_description
1 polymer ?
#
loop_
_entity_poly.entity_id
_entity_poly.type
_entity_poly.pdbx_seq_one_letter_code
_entity_poly.pdbx_strand_id
1 'polypeptide(L)'
;MQNEKMFEVEIADASGHSTVQMSQNEIAEKANQTQGSWVFVNDQLVSATDIAEMNLEAGSRIRLMPGLVGGQDAPTFVVEIADSTGHTEAVMTQAELAEKASLRQGSWVFVNDQLVDVADVAEMNLDADSRIRLMPGLVGGQDAPLFEVEIADASGHTTVQMTQADVAEKAGQTQGSWVFVNDQLVSAADIAGMNLDAGSRIRLMPGLVGGRAC
;
A
#
# COMPACT_ATOMS: atom_id res chain seq x y z
N MET A 1 -8.07 44.07 -14.92
CA MET A 1 -7.97 42.60 -14.80
C MET A 1 -6.59 42.25 -15.32
N GLN A 2 -5.63 41.95 -14.45
CA GLN A 2 -4.33 41.44 -14.91
C GLN A 2 -4.57 40.02 -15.39
N ASN A 3 -4.25 39.71 -16.64
CA ASN A 3 -4.19 38.32 -17.10
C ASN A 3 -3.09 37.63 -16.29
N GLU A 4 -3.48 36.66 -15.48
CA GLU A 4 -2.53 35.80 -14.77
C GLU A 4 -1.78 34.98 -15.82
N LYS A 5 -0.44 34.97 -15.75
CA LYS A 5 0.37 34.18 -16.68
C LYS A 5 0.24 32.71 -16.31
N MET A 6 -0.11 31.88 -17.29
CA MET A 6 -0.16 30.43 -17.15
C MET A 6 1.14 29.82 -17.66
N PHE A 7 1.61 28.79 -16.96
CA PHE A 7 2.82 28.05 -17.27
C PHE A 7 2.50 26.58 -17.47
N GLU A 8 3.21 25.95 -18.40
CA GLU A 8 3.17 24.51 -18.57
C GLU A 8 4.11 23.86 -17.56
N VAL A 9 3.55 23.06 -16.66
CA VAL A 9 4.26 22.45 -15.54
C VAL A 9 4.18 20.94 -15.67
N GLU A 10 5.34 20.32 -15.77
CA GLU A 10 5.49 18.86 -15.74
C GLU A 10 5.57 18.42 -14.28
N ILE A 11 4.63 17.57 -13.85
CA ILE A 11 4.48 17.08 -12.48
C ILE A 11 4.80 15.59 -12.49
N ALA A 12 5.77 15.20 -11.68
CA ALA A 12 6.01 13.79 -11.40
C ALA A 12 5.12 13.31 -10.24
N ASP A 13 4.57 12.11 -10.37
CA ASP A 13 3.85 11.39 -9.32
C ASP A 13 4.11 9.88 -9.44
N ALA A 14 3.48 9.08 -8.58
CA ALA A 14 3.65 7.62 -8.58
C ALA A 14 3.21 6.92 -9.88
N SER A 15 2.39 7.58 -10.70
CA SER A 15 1.91 7.08 -12.00
C SER A 15 2.78 7.50 -13.19
N GLY A 16 3.71 8.43 -12.99
CA GLY A 16 4.64 8.91 -14.01
C GLY A 16 4.73 10.44 -14.08
N HIS A 17 4.84 10.98 -15.29
CA HIS A 17 4.88 12.41 -15.54
C HIS A 17 3.58 12.87 -16.18
N SER A 18 2.97 13.92 -15.64
CA SER A 18 1.82 14.61 -16.20
C SER A 18 2.16 16.06 -16.50
N THR A 19 1.48 16.67 -17.47
CA THR A 19 1.67 18.09 -17.79
C THR A 19 0.39 18.84 -17.54
N VAL A 20 0.47 19.92 -16.75
CA VAL A 20 -0.67 20.72 -16.32
C VAL A 20 -0.36 22.19 -16.55
N GLN A 21 -1.36 22.97 -16.97
CA GLN A 21 -1.23 24.42 -16.97
C GLN A 21 -1.68 25.00 -15.64
N MET A 22 -0.84 25.83 -15.03
CA MET A 22 -1.14 26.48 -13.76
C MET A 22 -0.47 27.84 -13.67
N SER A 23 -1.00 28.70 -12.81
CA SER A 23 -0.44 30.02 -12.52
C SER A 23 0.79 29.90 -11.61
N GLN A 24 1.60 30.95 -11.57
CA GLN A 24 2.76 31.01 -10.67
C GLN A 24 2.39 30.80 -9.19
N ASN A 25 1.23 31.32 -8.77
CA ASN A 25 0.74 31.14 -7.41
C ASN A 25 0.34 29.69 -7.15
N GLU A 26 -0.36 29.06 -8.10
CA GLU A 26 -0.75 27.65 -8.00
C GLU A 26 0.48 26.71 -7.93
N ILE A 27 1.56 27.03 -8.65
CA ILE A 27 2.83 26.30 -8.55
C ILE A 27 3.40 26.40 -7.15
N ALA A 28 3.49 27.62 -6.60
CA ALA A 28 4.02 27.85 -5.27
C ALA A 28 3.17 27.17 -4.20
N GLU A 29 1.84 27.25 -4.29
CA GLU A 29 0.93 26.57 -3.38
C GLU A 29 1.12 25.05 -3.43
N LYS A 30 1.14 24.47 -4.63
CA LYS A 30 1.31 23.01 -4.79
C LYS A 30 2.65 22.52 -4.28
N ALA A 31 3.71 23.30 -4.52
CA ALA A 31 5.05 23.00 -4.01
C ALA A 31 5.15 23.12 -2.47
N ASN A 32 4.40 24.03 -1.84
CA ASN A 32 4.36 24.17 -0.38
C ASN A 32 3.45 23.13 0.30
N GLN A 33 2.40 22.64 -0.38
CA GLN A 33 1.52 21.59 0.12
C GLN A 33 2.21 20.23 0.21
N THR A 34 3.21 19.98 -0.64
CA THR A 34 3.92 18.70 -0.68
C THR A 34 5.25 18.82 0.02
N GLN A 35 5.36 18.25 1.22
CA GLN A 35 6.59 18.33 2.01
C GLN A 35 7.77 17.70 1.25
N GLY A 36 8.86 18.46 1.13
CA GLY A 36 10.08 18.01 0.45
C GLY A 36 10.04 18.09 -1.08
N SER A 37 8.97 18.62 -1.69
CA SER A 37 8.91 18.78 -3.15
C SER A 37 10.04 19.66 -3.70
N TRP A 38 10.56 19.25 -4.85
CA TRP A 38 11.59 19.99 -5.58
C TRP A 38 10.97 20.63 -6.80
N VAL A 39 11.22 21.91 -6.99
CA VAL A 39 10.79 22.60 -8.21
C VAL A 39 12.01 22.99 -9.02
N PHE A 40 11.98 22.62 -10.30
CA PHE A 40 12.99 23.02 -11.26
C PHE A 40 12.41 24.06 -12.21
N VAL A 41 13.12 25.17 -12.37
CA VAL A 41 12.85 26.16 -13.42
C VAL A 41 14.05 26.20 -14.34
N ASN A 42 13.85 25.90 -15.62
CA ASN A 42 14.93 25.81 -16.61
C ASN A 42 16.10 24.94 -16.13
N ASP A 43 15.76 23.78 -15.57
CA ASP A 43 16.68 22.77 -15.03
C ASP A 43 17.49 23.22 -13.78
N GLN A 44 17.17 24.37 -13.20
CA GLN A 44 17.73 24.82 -11.92
C GLN A 44 16.74 24.57 -10.80
N LEU A 45 17.24 24.01 -9.69
CA LEU A 45 16.45 23.81 -8.47
C LEU A 45 16.14 25.16 -7.82
N VAL A 46 14.86 25.40 -7.54
CA VAL A 46 14.32 26.62 -6.92
C VAL A 46 13.47 26.21 -5.71
N SER A 47 13.56 26.95 -4.62
CA SER A 47 12.71 26.69 -3.45
C SER A 47 11.26 27.10 -3.73
N ALA A 48 10.30 26.42 -3.10
CA ALA A 48 8.88 26.74 -3.25
C ALA A 48 8.53 28.18 -2.85
N THR A 49 9.28 28.75 -1.88
CA THR A 49 9.12 30.13 -1.42
C THR A 49 9.63 31.13 -2.45
N ASP A 50 10.75 30.85 -3.10
CA ASP A 50 11.36 31.77 -4.07
C ASP A 50 10.55 31.85 -5.38
N ILE A 51 9.77 30.81 -5.71
CA ILE A 51 8.95 30.80 -6.93
C ILE A 51 7.96 31.95 -6.96
N ALA A 52 7.31 32.28 -5.83
CA ALA A 52 6.28 33.32 -5.80
C ALA A 52 6.84 34.70 -6.18
N GLU A 53 8.13 34.94 -5.94
CA GLU A 53 8.80 36.21 -6.22
C GLU A 53 9.68 36.16 -7.49
N MET A 54 9.84 34.99 -8.10
CA MET A 54 10.71 34.83 -9.26
C MET A 54 10.12 35.47 -10.52
N ASN A 55 10.98 36.10 -11.32
CA ASN A 55 10.56 36.65 -12.61
C ASN A 55 10.51 35.53 -13.67
N LEU A 56 9.35 34.89 -13.81
CA LEU A 56 9.12 33.83 -14.78
C LEU A 56 8.79 34.39 -16.17
N GLU A 57 9.54 33.92 -17.17
CA GLU A 57 9.26 34.18 -18.58
C GLU A 57 8.25 33.15 -19.13
N ALA A 58 7.45 33.54 -20.12
CA ALA A 58 6.39 32.68 -20.67
C ALA A 58 6.90 31.36 -21.29
N GLY A 59 8.20 31.26 -21.61
CA GLY A 59 8.84 30.04 -22.10
C GLY A 59 9.61 29.25 -21.04
N SER A 60 9.43 29.56 -19.75
CA SER A 60 10.13 28.85 -18.67
C SER A 60 9.65 27.41 -18.60
N ARG A 61 10.58 26.46 -18.61
CA ARG A 61 10.27 25.05 -18.36
C ARG A 61 10.21 24.81 -16.86
N ILE A 62 9.04 24.41 -16.36
CA ILE A 62 8.83 24.17 -14.93
C ILE A 62 8.56 22.68 -14.71
N ARG A 63 9.31 22.08 -13.77
CA ARG A 63 9.10 20.70 -13.32
C ARG A 63 8.89 20.66 -11.83
N LEU A 64 7.80 20.05 -11.38
CA LEU A 64 7.51 19.81 -9.98
C LEU A 64 7.71 18.33 -9.69
N MET A 65 8.69 18.04 -8.84
CA MET A 65 9.01 16.69 -8.40
C MET A 65 8.49 16.47 -6.98
N PRO A 66 7.94 15.28 -6.67
CA PRO A 66 7.62 14.93 -5.30
C PRO A 66 8.93 14.84 -4.50
N GLY A 67 8.84 15.07 -3.19
CA GLY A 67 10.01 14.90 -2.34
C GLY A 67 10.56 13.48 -2.42
N LEU A 68 11.88 13.35 -2.39
CA LEU A 68 12.52 12.05 -2.17
C LEU A 68 12.21 11.60 -0.74
N VAL A 69 11.15 10.80 -0.58
CA VAL A 69 10.83 10.10 0.66
C VAL A 69 11.84 8.97 0.87
N GLY A 70 13.05 9.32 1.32
CA GLY A 70 14.13 8.35 1.53
C GLY A 70 15.53 8.94 1.68
N GLY A 71 15.65 10.24 1.98
CA GLY A 71 16.95 10.81 2.34
C GLY A 71 17.53 10.14 3.58
N GLN A 72 18.83 9.91 3.59
CA GLN A 72 19.60 9.22 4.63
C GLN A 72 19.47 9.82 6.06
N ASP A 73 18.83 11.00 6.18
CA ASP A 73 18.59 11.75 7.41
C ASP A 73 17.12 11.74 7.88
N ALA A 74 16.22 11.02 7.19
CA ALA A 74 14.84 10.87 7.67
C ALA A 74 14.83 10.03 8.97
N PRO A 75 14.09 10.45 10.01
CA PRO A 75 13.95 9.67 11.23
C PRO A 75 13.47 8.26 10.90
N THR A 76 14.19 7.27 11.41
CA THR A 76 13.81 5.86 11.30
C THR A 76 13.28 5.37 12.63
N PHE A 77 12.30 4.47 12.56
CA PHE A 77 11.62 3.92 13.70
C PHE A 77 11.73 2.39 13.66
N VAL A 78 11.81 1.78 14.83
CA VAL A 78 11.63 0.33 14.96
C VAL A 78 10.13 0.04 14.94
N VAL A 79 9.68 -0.64 13.89
CA VAL A 79 8.29 -1.03 13.70
C VAL A 79 8.16 -2.53 13.97
N GLU A 80 7.30 -2.89 14.91
CA GLU A 80 6.92 -4.28 15.18
C GLU A 80 5.81 -4.71 14.21
N ILE A 81 6.13 -5.60 13.28
CA ILE A 81 5.21 -6.09 12.25
C ILE A 81 4.71 -7.46 12.65
N ALA A 82 3.40 -7.60 12.77
CA ALA A 82 2.80 -8.92 12.92
C ALA A 82 2.57 -9.60 11.57
N ASP A 83 2.71 -10.92 11.58
CA ASP A 83 2.27 -11.82 10.53
C ASP A 83 1.68 -13.09 11.16
N SER A 84 1.29 -14.06 10.32
CA SER A 84 0.70 -15.32 10.76
C SER A 84 1.67 -16.22 11.55
N THR A 85 2.96 -15.88 11.59
CA THR A 85 4.01 -16.65 12.29
C THR A 85 4.50 -15.97 13.56
N GLY A 86 4.11 -14.73 13.82
CA GLY A 86 4.44 -13.98 15.03
C GLY A 86 4.74 -12.51 14.76
N HIS A 87 5.70 -11.95 15.49
CA HIS A 87 6.14 -10.56 15.38
C HIS A 87 7.57 -10.50 14.86
N THR A 88 7.81 -9.59 13.92
CA THR A 88 9.14 -9.25 13.41
C THR A 88 9.39 -7.77 13.60
N GLU A 89 10.63 -7.37 13.82
CA GLU A 89 11.00 -5.95 13.89
C GLU A 89 11.62 -5.53 12.55
N ALA A 90 11.22 -4.37 12.07
CA ALA A 90 11.81 -3.74 10.90
C ALA A 90 12.09 -2.27 11.17
N VAL A 91 13.26 -1.80 10.77
CA VAL A 91 13.60 -0.38 10.83
C VAL A 91 13.18 0.26 9.53
N MET A 92 12.34 1.29 9.61
CA MET A 92 11.87 2.02 8.43
C MET A 92 11.51 3.47 8.78
N THR A 93 11.43 4.31 7.77
CA THR A 93 10.93 5.67 7.87
C THR A 93 9.41 5.69 8.02
N GLN A 94 8.85 6.82 8.47
CA GLN A 94 7.40 7.02 8.55
C GLN A 94 6.70 6.87 7.18
N ALA A 95 7.33 7.33 6.10
CA ALA A 95 6.82 7.19 4.75
C ALA A 95 6.74 5.72 4.32
N GLU A 96 7.81 4.95 4.55
CA GLU A 96 7.83 3.51 4.26
C GLU A 96 6.79 2.74 5.09
N LEU A 97 6.57 3.14 6.35
CA LEU A 97 5.51 2.58 7.19
C LEU A 97 4.13 2.85 6.57
N ALA A 98 3.83 4.10 6.20
CA ALA A 98 2.55 4.49 5.61
C ALA A 98 2.29 3.75 4.29
N GLU A 99 3.30 3.63 3.43
CA GLU A 99 3.22 2.87 2.18
C GLU A 99 2.94 1.39 2.47
N LYS A 100 3.73 0.77 3.36
CA LYS A 100 3.60 -0.65 3.70
C LYS A 100 2.25 -0.98 4.34
N ALA A 101 1.70 -0.07 5.14
CA ALA A 101 0.38 -0.19 5.73
C ALA A 101 -0.72 -0.04 4.66
N SER A 102 -0.56 0.89 3.71
CA SER A 102 -1.52 1.13 2.62
C SER A 102 -1.60 -0.04 1.63
N LEU A 103 -0.49 -0.76 1.41
CA LEU A 103 -0.45 -1.93 0.52
C LEU A 103 -1.27 -3.13 1.04
N ARG A 104 -1.56 -3.18 2.35
CA ARG A 104 -2.27 -4.29 2.98
C ARG A 104 -3.64 -3.84 3.46
N GLN A 105 -4.69 -4.16 2.70
CA GLN A 105 -6.06 -3.83 3.08
C GLN A 105 -6.40 -4.32 4.49
N GLY A 106 -7.02 -3.43 5.28
CA GLY A 106 -7.45 -3.73 6.64
C GLY A 106 -6.34 -3.69 7.69
N SER A 107 -5.10 -3.34 7.35
CA SER A 107 -4.02 -3.24 8.33
C SER A 107 -4.29 -2.18 9.39
N TRP A 108 -3.83 -2.45 10.61
CA TRP A 108 -3.94 -1.54 11.74
C TRP A 108 -2.56 -1.06 12.15
N VAL A 109 -2.41 0.25 12.33
CA VAL A 109 -1.18 0.83 12.84
C VAL A 109 -1.41 1.29 14.27
N PHE A 110 -0.53 0.86 15.17
CA PHE A 110 -0.51 1.32 16.55
C PHE A 110 0.71 2.21 16.75
N VAL A 111 0.48 3.41 17.30
CA VAL A 111 1.54 4.32 17.75
C VAL A 111 1.32 4.57 19.24
N ASN A 112 2.30 4.22 20.06
CA ASN A 112 2.23 4.33 21.53
C ASN A 112 0.96 3.65 22.10
N ASP A 113 0.67 2.44 21.61
CA ASP A 113 -0.51 1.63 21.96
C ASP A 113 -1.87 2.24 21.56
N GLN A 114 -1.89 3.34 20.80
CA GLN A 114 -3.11 3.91 20.23
C GLN A 114 -3.26 3.48 18.78
N LEU A 115 -4.46 3.05 18.40
CA LEU A 115 -4.81 2.75 17.01
C LEU A 115 -4.89 4.05 16.20
N VAL A 116 -4.24 4.06 15.05
CA VAL A 116 -4.19 5.18 14.11
C VAL A 116 -4.70 4.69 12.75
N ASP A 117 -5.44 5.55 12.06
CA ASP A 117 -5.79 5.32 10.67
C ASP A 117 -4.53 5.31 9.80
N VAL A 118 -4.43 4.34 8.89
CA VAL A 118 -3.33 4.20 7.94
C VAL A 118 -3.12 5.48 7.11
N ALA A 119 -4.22 6.17 6.76
CA ALA A 119 -4.15 7.42 6.00
C ALA A 119 -3.46 8.55 6.78
N ASP A 120 -3.61 8.57 8.10
CA ASP A 120 -3.10 9.64 8.96
C ASP A 120 -1.63 9.42 9.36
N VAL A 121 -1.11 8.18 9.21
CA VAL A 121 0.25 7.81 9.62
C VAL A 121 1.31 8.69 8.95
N ALA A 122 1.10 9.12 7.70
CA ALA A 122 2.07 9.96 6.99
C ALA A 122 2.18 11.39 7.55
N GLU A 123 1.15 11.87 8.24
CA GLU A 123 1.06 13.24 8.76
C GLU A 123 1.25 13.32 10.28
N MET A 124 1.37 12.18 10.96
CA MET A 124 1.59 12.13 12.40
C MET A 124 2.91 12.80 12.81
N ASN A 125 2.86 13.50 13.93
CA ASN A 125 4.07 13.95 14.60
C ASN A 125 4.63 12.80 15.46
N LEU A 126 5.61 12.07 14.95
CA LEU A 126 6.25 10.94 15.63
C LEU A 126 7.54 11.38 16.32
N ASP A 127 7.65 11.07 17.61
CA ASP A 127 8.89 11.22 18.37
C ASP A 127 9.81 10.01 18.13
N ALA A 128 11.13 10.19 18.24
CA ALA A 128 12.12 9.13 18.03
C ALA A 128 11.93 7.90 18.93
N ASP A 129 11.33 8.07 20.11
CA ASP A 129 11.03 7.00 21.08
C ASP A 129 9.62 6.38 20.88
N SER A 130 8.92 6.73 19.79
CA SER A 130 7.58 6.22 19.52
C SER A 130 7.60 4.71 19.31
N ARG A 131 6.72 4.00 20.03
CA ARG A 131 6.53 2.56 19.85
C ARG A 131 5.52 2.33 18.74
N ILE A 132 5.95 1.73 17.64
CA ILE A 132 5.10 1.51 16.47
C ILE A 132 4.85 0.00 16.27
N ARG A 133 3.58 -0.39 16.06
CA ARG A 133 3.24 -1.74 15.59
C ARG A 133 2.37 -1.69 14.34
N LEU A 134 2.68 -2.52 13.35
CA LEU A 134 1.87 -2.73 12.15
C LEU A 134 1.24 -4.12 12.22
N MET A 135 -0.07 -4.18 12.44
CA MET A 135 -0.83 -5.42 12.47
C MET A 135 -1.50 -5.67 11.12
N PRO A 136 -1.52 -6.91 10.61
CA PRO A 136 -2.36 -7.26 9.48
C PRO A 136 -3.83 -7.09 9.88
N GLY A 137 -4.70 -6.89 8.90
CA GLY A 137 -6.13 -6.84 9.18
C GLY A 137 -6.63 -8.11 9.84
N LEU A 138 -7.59 -7.96 10.75
CA LEU A 138 -8.31 -9.09 11.33
C LEU A 138 -9.10 -9.80 10.23
N VAL A 139 -8.47 -10.79 9.64
CA VAL A 139 -9.10 -11.71 8.70
C VAL A 139 -9.78 -12.81 9.51
N GLY A 140 -11.03 -12.55 9.94
CA GLY A 140 -11.84 -13.49 10.71
C GLY A 140 -12.49 -12.88 11.96
N GLY A 141 -13.51 -12.05 11.78
CA GLY A 141 -14.46 -11.73 12.85
C GLY A 141 -15.56 -12.80 12.92
N GLN A 142 -16.25 -12.94 14.06
CA GLN A 142 -17.40 -13.87 14.20
C GLN A 142 -18.54 -13.60 13.19
N ASP A 143 -18.55 -12.43 12.55
CA ASP A 143 -19.52 -12.03 11.53
C ASP A 143 -19.02 -12.18 10.08
N ALA A 144 -17.82 -12.77 9.87
CA ALA A 144 -17.31 -13.02 8.53
C ALA A 144 -18.18 -14.08 7.81
N PRO A 145 -18.49 -13.89 6.52
CA PRO A 145 -19.26 -14.86 5.76
C PRO A 145 -18.52 -16.20 5.71
N LEU A 146 -19.25 -17.27 6.03
CA LEU A 146 -18.79 -18.64 5.87
C LEU A 146 -19.13 -19.13 4.47
N PHE A 147 -18.19 -19.84 3.88
CA PHE A 147 -18.33 -20.48 2.58
C PHE A 147 -18.25 -22.00 2.73
N GLU A 148 -19.00 -22.73 1.92
CA GLU A 148 -18.79 -24.16 1.78
C GLU A 148 -17.53 -24.41 0.97
N VAL A 149 -16.55 -25.08 1.56
CA VAL A 149 -15.26 -25.34 0.93
C VAL A 149 -15.04 -26.84 0.83
N GLU A 150 -14.90 -27.31 -0.41
CA GLU A 150 -14.59 -28.70 -0.71
C GLU A 150 -13.07 -28.91 -0.70
N ILE A 151 -12.57 -29.66 0.28
CA ILE A 151 -11.15 -29.99 0.41
C ILE A 151 -10.93 -31.41 -0.09
N ALA A 152 -10.02 -31.61 -1.04
CA ALA A 152 -9.58 -32.96 -1.38
C ALA A 152 -8.66 -33.51 -0.30
N ASP A 153 -8.93 -34.75 0.11
CA ASP A 153 -8.15 -35.49 1.08
C ASP A 153 -8.02 -36.97 0.66
N ALA A 154 -7.38 -37.79 1.49
CA ALA A 154 -7.17 -39.20 1.20
C ALA A 154 -8.45 -40.04 1.03
N SER A 155 -9.61 -39.51 1.47
CA SER A 155 -10.92 -40.15 1.33
C SER A 155 -11.71 -39.71 0.09
N GLY A 156 -11.15 -38.78 -0.71
CA GLY A 156 -11.80 -38.18 -1.87
C GLY A 156 -11.97 -36.69 -1.64
N HIS A 157 -13.06 -36.29 -0.98
CA HIS A 157 -13.36 -34.89 -0.67
C HIS A 157 -14.15 -34.76 0.64
N THR A 158 -13.82 -33.72 1.42
CA THR A 158 -14.58 -33.31 2.60
C THR A 158 -15.06 -31.87 2.42
N THR A 159 -16.32 -31.59 2.74
CA THR A 159 -16.86 -30.22 2.77
C THR A 159 -16.79 -29.66 4.18
N VAL A 160 -16.24 -28.46 4.32
CA VAL A 160 -16.17 -27.72 5.59
C VAL A 160 -16.61 -26.28 5.38
N GLN A 161 -17.17 -25.67 6.42
CA GLN A 161 -17.50 -24.25 6.44
C GLN A 161 -16.28 -23.48 6.94
N MET A 162 -15.84 -22.48 6.18
CA MET A 162 -14.72 -21.64 6.58
C MET A 162 -14.84 -20.24 5.97
N THR A 163 -14.18 -19.27 6.58
CA THR A 163 -14.16 -17.91 6.05
C THR A 163 -13.22 -17.82 4.85
N GLN A 164 -13.37 -16.80 4.02
CA GLN A 164 -12.44 -16.52 2.91
C GLN A 164 -10.97 -16.40 3.38
N ALA A 165 -10.78 -15.86 4.58
CA ALA A 165 -9.49 -15.78 5.25
C ALA A 165 -8.89 -17.16 5.53
N ASP A 166 -9.68 -18.04 6.14
CA ASP A 166 -9.28 -19.41 6.46
C ASP A 166 -8.92 -20.19 5.18
N VAL A 167 -9.65 -19.96 4.08
CA VAL A 167 -9.31 -20.55 2.77
C VAL A 167 -7.92 -20.09 2.31
N ALA A 168 -7.67 -18.79 2.33
CA ALA A 168 -6.40 -18.21 1.90
C ALA A 168 -5.23 -18.73 2.75
N GLU A 169 -5.43 -18.80 4.07
CA GLU A 169 -4.45 -19.33 5.00
C GLU A 169 -4.18 -20.82 4.74
N LYS A 170 -5.24 -21.64 4.65
CA LYS A 170 -5.13 -23.08 4.42
C LYS A 170 -4.42 -23.38 3.09
N ALA A 171 -4.71 -22.61 2.05
CA ALA A 171 -4.07 -22.70 0.75
C ALA A 171 -2.59 -22.29 0.79
N GLY A 172 -2.24 -21.27 1.59
CA GLY A 172 -0.85 -20.83 1.76
C GLY A 172 0.03 -21.78 2.56
N GLN A 173 -0.54 -22.55 3.51
CA GLN A 173 0.19 -23.51 4.33
C GLN A 173 0.74 -24.72 3.54
N THR A 174 0.14 -25.04 2.40
CA THR A 174 0.49 -26.24 1.62
C THR A 174 1.13 -25.84 0.30
N GLN A 175 2.44 -26.09 0.16
CA GLN A 175 3.15 -25.81 -1.07
C GLN A 175 2.55 -26.61 -2.24
N GLY A 176 2.17 -25.89 -3.31
CA GLY A 176 1.57 -26.49 -4.50
C GLY A 176 0.06 -26.73 -4.41
N SER A 177 -0.61 -26.26 -3.36
CA SER A 177 -2.07 -26.29 -3.32
C SER A 177 -2.71 -25.44 -4.42
N TRP A 178 -3.82 -25.93 -4.97
CA TRP A 178 -4.63 -25.24 -5.95
C TRP A 178 -5.96 -24.86 -5.33
N VAL A 179 -6.39 -23.62 -5.54
CA VAL A 179 -7.72 -23.19 -5.13
C VAL A 179 -8.55 -22.89 -6.35
N PHE A 180 -9.76 -23.41 -6.37
CA PHE A 180 -10.75 -23.11 -7.38
C PHE A 180 -11.85 -22.27 -6.76
N VAL A 181 -12.20 -21.16 -7.40
CA VAL A 181 -13.37 -20.35 -7.10
C VAL A 181 -14.24 -20.32 -8.34
N ASN A 182 -15.47 -20.80 -8.24
CA ASN A 182 -16.40 -20.91 -9.38
C ASN A 182 -15.76 -21.62 -10.60
N ASP A 183 -15.10 -22.75 -10.33
CA ASP A 183 -14.37 -23.57 -11.30
C ASP A 183 -13.16 -22.88 -11.98
N GLN A 184 -12.76 -21.69 -11.53
CA GLN A 184 -11.55 -21.00 -12.00
C GLN A 184 -10.40 -21.19 -10.99
N LEU A 185 -9.20 -21.51 -11.49
CA LEU A 185 -8.00 -21.61 -10.66
C LEU A 185 -7.57 -20.21 -10.20
N VAL A 186 -7.41 -20.03 -8.90
CA VAL A 186 -6.98 -18.80 -8.24
C VAL A 186 -5.73 -19.09 -7.41
N SER A 187 -4.79 -18.15 -7.39
CA SER A 187 -3.62 -18.27 -6.51
C SER A 187 -4.04 -18.09 -5.04
N ALA A 188 -3.34 -18.77 -4.12
CA ALA A 188 -3.61 -18.65 -2.70
C ALA A 188 -3.51 -17.20 -2.18
N ALA A 189 -2.64 -16.39 -2.81
CA ALA A 189 -2.44 -14.99 -2.46
C ALA A 189 -3.61 -14.09 -2.92
N ASP A 190 -4.25 -14.41 -4.05
CA ASP A 190 -5.29 -13.57 -4.64
C ASP A 190 -6.66 -13.77 -3.97
N ILE A 191 -6.89 -14.92 -3.34
CA ILE A 191 -8.17 -15.26 -2.69
C ILE A 191 -8.55 -14.21 -1.65
N ALA A 192 -7.61 -13.71 -0.85
CA ALA A 192 -7.91 -12.74 0.21
C ALA A 192 -8.49 -11.42 -0.33
N GLY A 193 -8.24 -11.08 -1.60
CA GLY A 193 -8.75 -9.87 -2.25
C GLY A 193 -9.94 -10.10 -3.19
N MET A 194 -10.44 -11.34 -3.31
CA MET A 194 -11.58 -11.63 -4.18
C MET A 194 -12.89 -11.09 -3.61
N ASN A 195 -13.77 -10.60 -4.48
CA ASN A 195 -15.14 -10.31 -4.11
C ASN A 195 -15.97 -11.59 -4.18
N LEU A 196 -16.07 -12.31 -3.06
CA LEU A 196 -16.84 -13.55 -2.94
C LEU A 196 -18.25 -13.27 -2.42
N ASP A 197 -19.24 -13.88 -3.05
CA ASP A 197 -20.63 -13.88 -2.59
C ASP A 197 -21.03 -15.24 -2.00
N ALA A 198 -22.13 -15.29 -1.24
CA ALA A 198 -22.59 -16.50 -0.55
C ALA A 198 -22.86 -17.71 -1.48
N GLY A 199 -23.00 -17.51 -2.78
CA GLY A 199 -23.14 -18.57 -3.79
C GLY A 199 -21.83 -19.04 -4.41
N SER A 200 -20.69 -18.45 -4.02
CA SER A 200 -19.38 -18.82 -4.54
C SER A 200 -19.00 -20.24 -4.14
N ARG A 201 -18.68 -21.08 -5.12
CA ARG A 201 -18.16 -22.43 -4.89
C ARG A 201 -16.65 -22.39 -4.74
N ILE A 202 -16.15 -22.85 -3.60
CA ILE A 202 -14.70 -22.89 -3.32
C ILE A 202 -14.25 -24.35 -3.19
N ARG A 203 -13.13 -24.68 -3.84
CA ARG A 203 -12.52 -26.01 -3.77
C ARG A 203 -11.01 -25.90 -3.57
N LEU A 204 -10.49 -26.55 -2.53
CA LEU A 204 -9.07 -26.58 -2.17
C LEU A 204 -8.48 -27.96 -2.49
N MET A 205 -7.55 -28.02 -3.44
CA MET A 205 -6.83 -29.24 -3.81
C MET A 205 -5.41 -29.21 -3.23
N PRO A 206 -4.93 -30.29 -2.61
CA PRO A 206 -3.54 -30.42 -2.23
C PRO A 206 -2.66 -30.50 -3.47
N GLY A 207 -1.40 -30.09 -3.35
CA GLY A 207 -0.43 -30.25 -4.43
C GLY A 207 -0.26 -31.72 -4.81
N LEU A 208 -0.06 -31.97 -6.10
CA LEU A 208 0.28 -33.31 -6.59
C LEU A 208 1.65 -33.71 -6.00
N VAL A 209 1.65 -34.57 -4.98
CA VAL A 209 2.86 -35.30 -4.61
C VAL A 209 3.12 -36.29 -5.74
N GLY A 210 4.05 -35.95 -6.63
CA GLY A 210 4.55 -36.88 -7.63
C GLY A 210 4.95 -38.18 -6.92
N GLY A 211 4.36 -39.30 -7.33
CA GLY A 211 4.67 -40.60 -6.76
C GLY A 211 6.19 -40.80 -6.77
N ARG A 212 6.77 -41.16 -5.62
CA ARG A 212 8.13 -41.70 -5.57
C ARG A 212 8.16 -42.87 -6.55
N ALA A 213 8.86 -42.70 -7.67
CA ALA A 213 9.29 -43.83 -8.48
C ALA A 213 10.20 -44.68 -7.59
N CYS A 214 9.67 -45.81 -7.12
CA CYS A 214 10.45 -46.89 -6.54
C CYS A 214 11.24 -47.60 -7.64
#